data_AF-A0AAN5Z9R5-F1
#
_entry.id   AF-A0AAN5Z9R5-F1
#
_cell.length_a   1.000
_cell.length_b   1.000
_cell.length_c   1.000
_cell.angle_alpha   90.00
_cell.angle_beta   90.00
_cell.angle_gamma   90.00
#
_symmetry.space_group_name_H-M   'P 1'
#
loop_
_entity.id
_entity.type
_entity.pdbx_description
1 polymer ?
#
loop_
_entity_poly.entity_id
_entity_poly.type
_entity_poly.pdbx_seq_one_letter_code
_entity_poly.pdbx_strand_id
1 'polypeptide(L)'
;MSGLSPSSSGLLPMPGAPSSSWGAYKARVAALLGHHDTKVVVAFWLFGLINNVLYVIILSAAQDLVGSLPKGVVLLADVVPSFLTKLIAPYFIHRIPYRTRILIFIALSAAGMLMVALTPATQSVAIKLVGVILASISAGGGELSFLGLTHFYGPMSLAGWGSGTGAAGLVGAGLYVMFTDWWGLSVRSSLLISACFPAIMFLSFFVILPLGPLMEGTRKDYDAIPDLEDEDVNHMDQGTASSALLAPGPSVASTAYSARNNQDTLTVRDRMSKVKKLFVPYMMPLLLVYVAEYTINQGVAPTLLFPLEESPFDEFRAFYPFYGFLYQLGVFISRSSTPWIRIHHLYFPSMLQIANLVLLTLHAMYFFLPSVYVVFIIVFWEGLLGGGVYVNCFAEIMENVPAEDREFSLGATTVSDSGGISIAGLLSIVMETKLCNYQVAHGRDWCQRISAQGQ
;
A
#
# COMPACT_ATOMS: atom_id res chain seq x y z
N MET A 1 -44.54 0.71 24.09
CA MET A 1 -43.78 1.89 23.63
C MET A 1 -42.84 2.30 24.76
N SER A 2 -41.61 1.77 24.77
CA SER A 2 -40.59 2.08 25.76
C SER A 2 -39.44 2.76 25.04
N GLY A 3 -39.24 4.04 25.37
CA GLY A 3 -38.34 4.97 24.69
C GLY A 3 -36.87 4.58 24.83
N LEU A 4 -36.20 4.44 23.69
CA LEU A 4 -34.75 4.45 23.59
C LEU A 4 -34.26 5.88 23.82
N SER A 5 -33.29 6.02 24.72
CA SER A 5 -32.58 7.28 24.99
C SER A 5 -31.76 7.71 23.75
N PRO A 6 -31.69 9.01 23.39
CA PRO A 6 -31.02 9.49 22.16
C PRO A 6 -29.48 9.33 22.17
N SER A 7 -28.91 8.82 23.26
CA SER A 7 -27.47 8.71 23.50
C SER A 7 -26.78 7.59 22.73
N SER A 8 -27.53 6.71 22.07
CA SER A 8 -27.04 5.48 21.43
C SER A 8 -26.77 5.61 19.92
N SER A 9 -27.16 6.71 19.31
CA SER A 9 -26.95 6.93 17.88
C SER A 9 -25.62 7.66 17.67
N GLY A 10 -24.60 6.98 17.14
CA GLY A 10 -23.31 7.55 16.74
C GLY A 10 -23.37 8.60 15.61
N LEU A 11 -24.52 9.24 15.42
CA LEU A 11 -24.76 10.28 14.43
C LEU A 11 -24.32 11.64 15.01
N LEU A 12 -23.58 12.40 14.19
CA LEU A 12 -23.23 13.78 14.51
C LEU A 12 -24.51 14.61 14.73
N PRO A 13 -24.53 15.52 15.73
CA PRO A 13 -25.70 16.35 15.96
C PRO A 13 -25.99 17.18 14.69
N MET A 14 -27.21 17.08 14.18
CA MET A 14 -27.68 17.86 13.03
C MET A 14 -27.44 19.36 13.29
N PRO A 15 -26.89 20.11 12.33
CA PRO A 15 -26.70 21.55 12.48
C PRO A 15 -28.03 22.23 12.83
N GLY A 16 -28.10 22.92 13.96
CA GLY A 16 -29.29 23.68 14.39
C GLY A 16 -30.20 22.98 15.42
N ALA A 17 -29.84 21.80 15.93
CA ALA A 17 -30.56 21.20 17.06
C ALA A 17 -30.25 21.97 18.38
N PRO A 18 -31.20 22.11 19.32
CA PRO A 18 -30.96 22.79 20.61
C PRO A 18 -29.90 22.10 21.48
N SER A 19 -29.50 20.87 21.14
CA SER A 19 -28.40 20.12 21.75
C SER A 19 -27.06 20.25 21.00
N SER A 20 -26.98 20.98 19.88
CA SER A 20 -25.75 21.17 19.12
C SER A 20 -24.93 22.31 19.71
N SER A 21 -24.00 21.99 20.60
CA SER A 21 -22.95 22.92 21.03
C SER A 21 -21.61 22.51 20.43
N TRP A 22 -20.73 23.47 20.17
CA TRP A 22 -19.37 23.19 19.70
C TRP A 22 -18.59 22.29 20.67
N GLY A 23 -18.88 22.40 21.97
CA GLY A 23 -18.36 21.51 23.01
C GLY A 23 -18.87 20.08 22.88
N ALA A 24 -20.17 19.88 22.61
CA ALA A 24 -20.75 18.57 22.38
C ALA A 24 -20.26 17.94 21.05
N TYR A 25 -20.06 18.75 20.01
CA TYR A 25 -19.45 18.30 18.76
C TYR A 25 -18.00 17.87 18.97
N LYS A 26 -17.18 18.70 19.63
CA LYS A 26 -15.80 18.36 20.01
C LYS A 26 -15.73 17.12 20.89
N ALA A 27 -16.60 16.99 21.89
CA ALA A 27 -16.63 15.84 22.79
C ALA A 27 -17.04 14.55 22.06
N ARG A 28 -18.00 14.62 21.13
CA ARG A 28 -18.41 13.46 20.32
C ARG A 28 -17.38 13.08 19.26
N VAL A 29 -16.75 14.06 18.60
CA VAL A 29 -15.61 13.81 17.71
C VAL A 29 -14.43 13.22 18.50
N ALA A 30 -14.15 13.73 19.70
CA ALA A 30 -13.13 13.16 20.58
C ALA A 30 -13.49 11.74 21.07
N ALA A 31 -14.78 11.45 21.31
CA ALA A 31 -15.26 10.12 21.67
C ALA A 31 -15.17 9.13 20.48
N LEU A 32 -15.52 9.58 19.26
CA LEU A 32 -15.38 8.81 18.03
C LEU A 32 -13.90 8.57 17.66
N LEU A 33 -13.04 9.56 17.84
CA LEU A 33 -11.57 9.44 17.70
C LEU A 33 -10.94 8.62 18.85
N GLY A 34 -11.62 8.55 20.00
CA GLY A 34 -11.25 7.77 21.16
C GLY A 34 -11.54 6.28 21.02
N HIS A 35 -12.44 5.90 20.10
CA HIS A 35 -12.85 4.52 19.85
C HIS A 35 -11.65 3.67 19.40
N HIS A 36 -11.56 2.44 19.93
CA HIS A 36 -10.45 1.52 19.69
C HIS A 36 -10.21 1.30 18.19
N ASP A 37 -11.28 1.07 17.43
CA ASP A 37 -11.19 0.80 15.99
C ASP A 37 -10.78 2.03 15.18
N THR A 38 -11.19 3.23 15.58
CA THR A 38 -10.76 4.48 14.93
C THR A 38 -9.26 4.67 15.08
N LYS A 39 -8.70 4.42 16.27
CA LYS A 39 -7.25 4.51 16.51
C LYS A 39 -6.49 3.48 15.68
N VAL A 40 -7.01 2.26 15.57
CA VAL A 40 -6.44 1.20 14.71
C VAL A 40 -6.47 1.64 13.25
N VAL A 41 -7.61 2.09 12.73
CA VAL A 41 -7.75 2.55 11.35
C VAL A 41 -6.79 3.69 11.05
N VAL A 42 -6.71 4.70 11.93
CA VAL A 42 -5.80 5.85 11.76
C VAL A 42 -4.34 5.41 11.78
N ALA A 43 -3.94 4.55 12.72
CA ALA A 43 -2.57 4.05 12.80
C ALA A 43 -2.19 3.27 11.53
N PHE A 44 -3.04 2.34 11.08
CA PHE A 44 -2.79 1.55 9.87
C PHE A 44 -2.87 2.38 8.58
N TRP A 45 -3.73 3.41 8.54
CA TRP A 45 -3.77 4.35 7.44
C TRP A 45 -2.46 5.14 7.33
N LEU A 46 -1.93 5.64 8.46
CA LEU A 46 -0.64 6.32 8.49
C LEU A 46 0.53 5.37 8.16
N PHE A 47 0.50 4.11 8.62
CA PHE A 47 1.49 3.11 8.22
C PHE A 47 1.46 2.90 6.70
N GLY A 48 0.29 2.67 6.13
CA GLY A 48 0.12 2.44 4.69
C GLY A 48 0.57 3.65 3.87
N LEU A 49 0.18 4.85 4.30
CA LEU A 49 0.54 6.10 3.65
C LEU A 49 2.05 6.30 3.66
N ILE A 50 2.68 6.32 4.84
CA ILE A 50 4.10 6.70 4.95
C ILE A 50 5.03 5.63 4.37
N ASN A 51 4.69 4.36 4.51
CA ASN A 51 5.48 3.27 3.92
C ASN A 51 5.57 3.37 2.39
N ASN A 52 4.54 3.92 1.73
CA ASN A 52 4.46 4.00 0.27
C ASN A 52 4.74 5.41 -0.28
N VAL A 53 4.48 6.48 0.48
CA VAL A 53 4.71 7.85 -0.01
C VAL A 53 6.20 8.12 -0.24
N LEU A 54 7.05 7.54 0.62
CA LEU A 54 8.50 7.68 0.52
C LEU A 54 9.04 7.01 -0.74
N TYR A 55 8.47 5.87 -1.10
CA TYR A 55 8.75 5.17 -2.35
C TYR A 55 8.43 6.06 -3.56
N VAL A 56 7.23 6.67 -3.58
CA VAL A 56 6.80 7.59 -4.64
C VAL A 56 7.73 8.81 -4.73
N ILE A 57 8.09 9.41 -3.60
CA ILE A 57 8.96 10.60 -3.56
C ILE A 57 10.37 10.26 -4.08
N ILE A 58 10.92 9.09 -3.73
CA ILE A 58 12.23 8.64 -4.23
C ILE A 58 12.18 8.43 -5.74
N LEU A 59 11.15 7.79 -6.28
CA LEU A 59 11.01 7.57 -7.72
C LEU A 59 10.81 8.87 -8.49
N SER A 60 10.06 9.83 -7.94
CA SER A 60 9.91 11.16 -8.53
C SER A 60 11.24 11.91 -8.53
N ALA A 61 11.96 11.92 -7.40
CA ALA A 61 13.27 12.54 -7.31
C ALA A 61 14.34 11.81 -8.13
N ALA A 62 14.18 10.50 -8.34
CA ALA A 62 15.09 9.71 -9.17
C ALA A 62 15.14 10.26 -10.60
N GLN A 63 14.02 10.72 -11.17
CA GLN A 63 14.01 11.32 -12.50
C GLN A 63 14.97 12.52 -12.61
N ASP A 64 15.07 13.30 -11.54
CA ASP A 64 15.97 14.47 -11.45
C ASP A 64 17.40 14.10 -11.01
N LEU A 65 17.58 12.95 -10.34
CA LEU A 65 18.88 12.44 -9.88
C LEU A 65 19.64 11.66 -10.97
N VAL A 66 18.91 11.14 -11.97
CA VAL A 66 19.37 10.09 -12.87
C VAL A 66 20.26 10.58 -14.00
N GLY A 67 20.14 11.84 -14.46
CA GLY A 67 21.02 12.44 -15.46
C GLY A 67 21.24 11.54 -16.70
N SER A 68 22.30 10.71 -16.67
CA SER A 68 22.70 9.78 -17.74
C SER A 68 22.36 8.29 -17.51
N LEU A 69 21.80 7.90 -16.36
CA LEU A 69 21.42 6.51 -16.11
C LEU A 69 20.09 6.16 -16.81
N PRO A 70 19.90 4.91 -17.29
CA PRO A 70 18.60 4.47 -17.75
C PRO A 70 17.59 4.43 -16.59
N LYS A 71 16.39 5.00 -16.78
CA LYS A 71 15.30 5.00 -15.78
C LYS A 71 14.99 3.59 -15.25
N GLY A 72 15.08 2.59 -16.12
CA GLY A 72 14.88 1.17 -15.76
C GLY A 72 15.89 0.63 -14.74
N VAL A 73 17.14 1.15 -14.71
CA VAL A 73 18.14 0.73 -13.71
C VAL A 73 17.77 1.22 -12.32
N VAL A 74 17.26 2.44 -12.20
CA VAL A 74 16.83 2.97 -10.90
C VAL A 74 15.55 2.29 -10.42
N LEU A 75 14.62 2.01 -11.33
CA LEU A 75 13.46 1.19 -11.00
C LEU A 75 13.86 -0.21 -10.52
N LEU A 76 14.82 -0.87 -11.18
CA LEU A 76 15.30 -2.18 -10.73
C LEU A 76 16.03 -2.10 -9.38
N ALA A 77 16.86 -1.08 -9.17
CA ALA A 77 17.54 -0.85 -7.89
C ALA A 77 16.56 -0.58 -6.73
N ASP A 78 15.35 -0.17 -7.06
CA ASP A 78 14.29 0.15 -6.12
C ASP A 78 13.30 -1.01 -5.91
N VAL A 79 13.00 -1.82 -6.93
CA VAL A 79 12.04 -2.93 -6.82
C VAL A 79 12.70 -4.23 -6.34
N VAL A 80 13.91 -4.55 -6.84
CA VAL A 80 14.57 -5.83 -6.56
C VAL A 80 14.90 -6.01 -5.08
N PRO A 81 15.41 -5.02 -4.33
CA PRO A 81 15.69 -5.21 -2.90
C PRO A 81 14.42 -5.46 -2.07
N SER A 82 13.32 -4.77 -2.38
CA SER A 82 12.00 -5.00 -1.77
C SER A 82 11.51 -6.42 -2.07
N PHE A 83 11.60 -6.87 -3.32
CA PHE A 83 11.25 -8.24 -3.71
C PHE A 83 12.07 -9.29 -2.96
N LEU A 84 13.39 -9.13 -2.89
CA LEU A 84 14.27 -10.03 -2.14
C LEU A 84 13.96 -10.01 -0.65
N THR A 85 13.66 -8.83 -0.09
CA THR A 85 13.26 -8.70 1.31
C THR A 85 11.98 -9.47 1.57
N LYS A 86 10.94 -9.32 0.74
CA LYS A 86 9.68 -10.07 0.88
C LYS A 86 9.86 -11.57 0.64
N LEU A 87 10.80 -11.97 -0.21
CA LEU A 87 11.09 -13.38 -0.47
C LEU A 87 11.77 -14.04 0.73
N ILE A 88 12.71 -13.36 1.40
CA ILE A 88 13.55 -13.97 2.44
C ILE A 88 13.00 -13.68 3.85
N ALA A 89 12.46 -12.50 4.10
CA ALA A 89 12.02 -12.06 5.44
C ALA A 89 10.98 -12.97 6.10
N PRO A 90 9.93 -13.50 5.43
CA PRO A 90 8.94 -14.37 6.07
C PRO A 90 9.56 -15.56 6.84
N TYR A 91 10.74 -16.02 6.42
CA TYR A 91 11.41 -17.19 7.00
C TYR A 91 12.10 -16.93 8.34
N PHE A 92 12.35 -15.67 8.73
CA PHE A 92 13.04 -15.35 9.99
C PHE A 92 12.43 -14.17 10.75
N ILE A 93 11.63 -13.33 10.08
CA ILE A 93 11.17 -12.07 10.64
C ILE A 93 10.30 -12.26 11.89
N HIS A 94 9.58 -13.38 11.99
CA HIS A 94 8.78 -13.78 13.15
C HIS A 94 9.59 -13.81 14.46
N ARG A 95 10.91 -14.04 14.40
CA ARG A 95 11.82 -14.02 15.58
C ARG A 95 12.06 -12.63 16.14
N ILE A 96 11.89 -11.59 15.33
CA ILE A 96 12.11 -10.20 15.74
C ILE A 96 10.77 -9.61 16.19
N PRO A 97 10.65 -8.95 17.35
CA PRO A 97 9.39 -8.33 17.76
C PRO A 97 9.08 -7.08 16.91
N TYR A 98 7.78 -6.79 16.68
CA TYR A 98 7.33 -5.66 15.86
C TYR A 98 7.91 -4.30 16.28
N ARG A 99 8.07 -4.08 17.59
CA ARG A 99 8.71 -2.86 18.15
C ARG A 99 10.09 -2.60 17.54
N THR A 100 10.91 -3.65 17.45
CA THR A 100 12.27 -3.56 16.90
C THR A 100 12.25 -3.47 15.38
N ARG A 101 11.37 -4.24 14.70
CA ARG A 101 11.22 -4.20 13.23
C ARG A 101 10.94 -2.78 12.74
N ILE A 102 9.98 -2.10 13.37
CA ILE A 102 9.54 -0.76 12.96
C ILE A 102 10.64 0.28 13.17
N LEU A 103 11.39 0.22 14.27
CA LEU A 103 12.54 1.11 14.49
C LEU A 103 13.64 0.90 13.43
N ILE A 104 13.91 -0.36 13.06
CA ILE A 104 14.86 -0.69 12.00
C ILE A 104 14.40 -0.08 10.67
N PHE A 105 13.12 -0.24 10.30
CA PHE A 105 12.59 0.33 9.05
C PHE A 105 12.64 1.85 9.04
N ILE A 106 12.26 2.51 10.14
CA ILE A 106 12.37 3.98 10.27
C ILE A 106 13.81 4.43 10.08
N ALA A 107 14.78 3.77 10.73
CA ALA A 107 16.19 4.09 10.59
C ALA A 107 16.71 3.87 9.16
N LEU A 108 16.36 2.75 8.53
CA LEU A 108 16.75 2.43 7.15
C LEU A 108 16.16 3.42 6.15
N SER A 109 14.88 3.76 6.30
CA SER A 109 14.18 4.72 5.43
C SER A 109 14.76 6.13 5.58
N ALA A 110 14.94 6.61 6.82
CA ALA A 110 15.53 7.93 7.08
C ALA A 110 16.98 8.00 6.58
N ALA A 111 17.78 6.96 6.83
CA ALA A 111 19.15 6.88 6.34
C ALA A 111 19.21 6.87 4.80
N GLY A 112 18.34 6.08 4.15
CA GLY A 112 18.25 6.03 2.69
C GLY A 112 17.92 7.40 2.09
N MET A 113 16.90 8.08 2.63
CA MET A 113 16.49 9.41 2.19
C MET A 113 17.60 10.46 2.40
N LEU A 114 18.24 10.45 3.58
CA LEU A 114 19.35 11.37 3.88
C LEU A 114 20.55 11.12 2.98
N MET A 115 20.89 9.86 2.70
CA MET A 115 21.96 9.52 1.76
C MET A 115 21.69 10.08 0.36
N VAL A 116 20.47 9.90 -0.15
CA VAL A 116 20.09 10.44 -1.47
C VAL A 116 20.11 11.98 -1.47
N ALA A 117 19.60 12.62 -0.42
CA ALA A 117 19.50 14.08 -0.34
C ALA A 117 20.85 14.79 -0.12
N LEU A 118 21.74 14.20 0.69
CA LEU A 118 23.00 14.83 1.06
C LEU A 118 24.12 14.60 0.04
N THR A 119 24.02 13.56 -0.79
CA THR A 119 25.04 13.24 -1.80
C THR A 119 25.02 14.26 -2.95
N PRO A 120 26.09 15.05 -3.14
CA PRO A 120 26.18 16.01 -4.24
C PRO A 120 26.07 15.35 -5.62
N ALA A 121 25.63 16.11 -6.63
CA ALA A 121 25.55 15.63 -8.01
C ALA A 121 26.91 15.18 -8.60
N THR A 122 28.02 15.62 -8.01
CA THR A 122 29.39 15.30 -8.42
C THR A 122 29.97 14.04 -7.76
N GLN A 123 29.33 13.49 -6.73
CA GLN A 123 29.73 12.24 -6.08
C GLN A 123 29.09 11.01 -6.72
N SER A 124 29.67 9.84 -6.45
CA SER A 124 29.35 8.59 -7.15
C SER A 124 27.87 8.20 -7.04
N VAL A 125 27.28 7.98 -8.21
CA VAL A 125 25.93 7.43 -8.42
C VAL A 125 25.64 6.20 -7.53
N ALA A 126 26.68 5.42 -7.23
CA ALA A 126 26.61 4.28 -6.31
C ALA A 126 26.06 4.64 -4.92
N ILE A 127 26.44 5.77 -4.32
CA ILE A 127 25.97 6.15 -2.98
C ILE A 127 24.47 6.46 -3.00
N LYS A 128 23.99 7.13 -4.06
CA LYS A 128 22.56 7.37 -4.26
C LYS A 128 21.79 6.06 -4.43
N LEU A 129 22.32 5.12 -5.23
CA LEU A 129 21.72 3.81 -5.40
C LEU A 129 21.68 3.00 -4.09
N VAL A 130 22.72 3.08 -3.25
CA VAL A 130 22.69 2.46 -1.92
C VAL A 130 21.57 3.08 -1.07
N GLY A 131 21.38 4.40 -1.11
CA GLY A 131 20.27 5.06 -0.41
C GLY A 131 18.90 4.56 -0.87
N VAL A 132 18.71 4.40 -2.19
CA VAL A 132 17.50 3.80 -2.78
C VAL A 132 17.29 2.36 -2.29
N ILE A 133 18.35 1.54 -2.28
CA ILE A 133 18.28 0.15 -1.80
C ILE A 133 17.87 0.09 -0.33
N LEU A 134 18.40 0.96 0.54
CA LEU A 134 18.03 0.99 1.96
C LEU A 134 16.56 1.36 2.15
N ALA A 135 16.07 2.35 1.40
CA ALA A 135 14.66 2.73 1.43
C ALA A 135 13.75 1.61 0.91
N SER A 136 14.18 0.90 -0.15
CA SER A 136 13.47 -0.25 -0.72
C SER A 136 13.36 -1.43 0.26
N ILE A 137 14.45 -1.78 0.96
CA ILE A 137 14.44 -2.80 2.03
C ILE A 137 13.48 -2.41 3.14
N SER A 138 13.49 -1.13 3.54
CA SER A 138 12.54 -0.60 4.54
C SER A 138 11.09 -0.73 4.07
N ALA A 139 10.78 -0.33 2.85
CA ALA A 139 9.42 -0.34 2.32
C ALA A 139 8.88 -1.78 2.21
N GLY A 140 9.68 -2.71 1.69
CA GLY A 140 9.31 -4.12 1.56
C GLY A 140 9.16 -4.83 2.90
N GLY A 141 10.09 -4.60 3.84
CA GLY A 141 10.01 -5.15 5.20
C GLY A 141 8.87 -4.53 6.02
N GLY A 142 8.60 -3.24 5.82
CA GLY A 142 7.50 -2.50 6.41
C GLY A 142 6.16 -3.06 5.98
N GLU A 143 5.92 -3.17 4.67
CA GLU A 143 4.66 -3.74 4.14
C GLU A 143 4.39 -5.15 4.69
N LEU A 144 5.39 -6.02 4.64
CA LEU A 144 5.27 -7.37 5.20
C LEU A 144 4.92 -7.35 6.69
N SER A 145 5.53 -6.44 7.46
CA SER A 145 5.29 -6.34 8.90
C SER A 145 3.93 -5.73 9.22
N PHE A 146 3.52 -4.67 8.54
CA PHE A 146 2.22 -4.04 8.79
C PHE A 146 1.07 -4.92 8.32
N LEU A 147 1.18 -5.59 7.17
CA LEU A 147 0.20 -6.60 6.76
C LEU A 147 0.15 -7.76 7.75
N GLY A 148 1.29 -8.28 8.20
CA GLY A 148 1.31 -9.28 9.28
C GLY A 148 0.63 -8.77 10.56
N LEU A 149 0.81 -7.50 10.91
CA LEU A 149 0.20 -6.88 12.08
C LEU A 149 -1.34 -6.83 11.99
N THR A 150 -1.90 -6.76 10.78
CA THR A 150 -3.37 -6.79 10.60
C THR A 150 -4.01 -8.05 11.17
N HIS A 151 -3.25 -9.14 11.27
CA HIS A 151 -3.70 -10.37 11.90
C HIS A 151 -4.22 -10.14 13.33
N PHE A 152 -3.55 -9.27 14.11
CA PHE A 152 -3.86 -8.99 15.51
C PHE A 152 -4.97 -7.95 15.69
N TYR A 153 -5.21 -7.11 14.69
CA TYR A 153 -6.11 -5.96 14.77
C TYR A 153 -7.37 -6.09 13.89
N GLY A 154 -7.52 -7.18 13.15
CA GLY A 154 -8.74 -7.54 12.44
C GLY A 154 -8.98 -6.75 11.14
N PRO A 155 -10.14 -6.95 10.48
CA PRO A 155 -10.38 -6.45 9.11
C PRO A 155 -10.31 -4.93 8.95
N MET A 156 -10.67 -4.17 9.98
CA MET A 156 -10.60 -2.70 9.94
C MET A 156 -9.16 -2.17 9.81
N SER A 157 -8.19 -2.91 10.37
CA SER A 157 -6.77 -2.57 10.20
C SER A 157 -6.31 -2.75 8.76
N LEU A 158 -6.80 -3.80 8.07
CA LEU A 158 -6.51 -4.02 6.66
C LEU A 158 -7.17 -2.96 5.78
N ALA A 159 -8.39 -2.53 6.10
CA ALA A 159 -9.06 -1.43 5.40
C ALA A 159 -8.29 -0.10 5.56
N GLY A 160 -7.83 0.20 6.78
CA GLY A 160 -6.97 1.37 7.05
C GLY A 160 -5.67 1.31 6.24
N TRP A 161 -4.96 0.18 6.29
CA TRP A 161 -3.75 -0.05 5.50
C TRP A 161 -4.00 0.10 3.99
N GLY A 162 -5.00 -0.60 3.46
CA GLY A 162 -5.39 -0.55 2.05
C GLY A 162 -5.69 0.88 1.59
N SER A 163 -6.51 1.61 2.34
CA SER A 163 -6.82 3.02 2.02
C SER A 163 -5.58 3.92 2.08
N GLY A 164 -4.74 3.78 3.10
CA GLY A 164 -3.51 4.57 3.26
C GLY A 164 -2.51 4.34 2.13
N THR A 165 -2.30 3.07 1.75
CA THR A 165 -1.44 2.72 0.61
C THR A 165 -1.98 3.25 -0.72
N GLY A 166 -3.31 3.24 -0.94
CA GLY A 166 -3.92 3.84 -2.13
C GLY A 166 -3.81 5.37 -2.16
N ALA A 167 -3.90 6.03 -1.00
CA ALA A 167 -3.74 7.48 -0.89
C ALA A 167 -2.29 7.93 -1.14
N ALA A 168 -1.30 7.08 -0.89
CA ALA A 168 0.12 7.42 -0.97
C ALA A 168 0.55 7.90 -2.36
N GLY A 169 -0.04 7.36 -3.43
CA GLY A 169 0.22 7.82 -4.80
C GLY A 169 -0.23 9.27 -5.03
N LEU A 170 -1.47 9.58 -4.64
CA LEU A 170 -2.06 10.92 -4.78
C LEU A 170 -1.37 11.93 -3.86
N VAL A 171 -1.16 11.57 -2.60
CA VAL A 171 -0.50 12.42 -1.59
C VAL A 171 0.96 12.62 -1.95
N GLY A 172 1.68 11.60 -2.41
CA GLY A 172 3.09 11.71 -2.78
C GLY A 172 3.30 12.62 -3.98
N ALA A 173 2.51 12.47 -5.03
CA ALA A 173 2.54 13.36 -6.18
C ALA A 173 2.15 14.80 -5.80
N GLY A 174 1.07 14.97 -5.03
CA GLY A 174 0.61 16.28 -4.56
C GLY A 174 1.62 16.99 -3.66
N LEU A 175 2.26 16.27 -2.73
CA LEU A 175 3.31 16.82 -1.87
C LEU A 175 4.54 17.23 -2.67
N TYR A 176 4.92 16.44 -3.68
CA TYR A 176 6.05 16.79 -4.54
C TYR A 176 5.81 18.11 -5.27
N VAL A 177 4.68 18.24 -5.96
CA VAL A 177 4.28 19.48 -6.67
C VAL A 177 4.15 20.65 -5.70
N MET A 178 3.57 20.44 -4.53
CA MET A 178 3.49 21.49 -3.50
C MET A 178 4.88 21.98 -3.08
N PHE A 179 5.83 21.06 -2.88
CA PHE A 179 7.19 21.44 -2.50
C PHE A 179 7.93 22.16 -3.64
N THR A 180 7.86 21.64 -4.87
CA THR A 180 8.63 22.19 -6.00
C THR A 180 7.99 23.43 -6.59
N ASP A 181 6.69 23.43 -6.85
CA ASP A 181 6.03 24.45 -7.67
C ASP A 181 5.42 25.56 -6.80
N TRP A 182 4.80 25.20 -5.67
CA TRP A 182 4.13 26.20 -4.82
C TRP A 182 5.09 26.89 -3.86
N TRP A 183 6.02 26.11 -3.28
CA TRP A 183 7.03 26.65 -2.35
C TRP A 183 8.39 26.90 -2.98
N GLY A 184 8.62 26.50 -4.24
CA GLY A 184 9.88 26.73 -4.92
C GLY A 184 11.07 26.03 -4.26
N LEU A 185 10.84 24.96 -3.50
CA LEU A 185 11.90 24.25 -2.80
C LEU A 185 12.73 23.43 -3.79
N SER A 186 14.05 23.44 -3.58
CA SER A 186 14.93 22.55 -4.32
C SER A 186 14.61 21.07 -4.02
N VAL A 187 14.81 20.18 -5.00
CA VAL A 187 14.63 18.72 -4.84
C VAL A 187 15.34 18.18 -3.60
N ARG A 188 16.54 18.71 -3.31
CA ARG A 188 17.30 18.37 -2.09
C ARG A 188 16.55 18.74 -0.81
N SER A 189 15.98 19.94 -0.74
CA SER A 189 15.18 20.38 0.41
C SER A 189 13.92 19.54 0.58
N SER A 190 13.25 19.21 -0.52
CA SER A 190 12.06 18.35 -0.53
C SER A 190 12.37 16.95 0.01
N LEU A 191 13.49 16.36 -0.38
CA LEU A 191 13.95 15.07 0.13
C LEU A 191 14.33 15.13 1.61
N LEU A 192 14.97 16.21 2.07
CA LEU A 192 15.29 16.41 3.49
C LEU A 192 14.05 16.51 4.37
N ILE A 193 13.01 17.22 3.93
CA ILE A 193 11.72 17.29 4.63
C ILE A 193 11.07 15.90 4.66
N SER A 194 11.10 15.19 3.53
CA SER A 194 10.53 13.85 3.41
C SER A 194 11.26 12.82 4.29
N ALA A 195 12.55 13.01 4.57
CA ALA A 195 13.31 12.17 5.51
C ALA A 195 12.79 12.23 6.95
N CYS A 196 11.96 13.22 7.30
CA CYS A 196 11.30 13.30 8.60
C CYS A 196 9.98 12.50 8.66
N PHE A 197 9.40 12.13 7.52
CA PHE A 197 8.12 11.41 7.50
C PHE A 197 8.13 10.04 8.19
N PRO A 198 9.22 9.25 8.19
CA PRO A 198 9.31 8.04 9.03
C PRO A 198 9.02 8.29 10.53
N ALA A 199 9.18 9.51 11.05
CA ALA A 199 8.76 9.84 12.41
C ALA A 199 7.24 9.71 12.62
N ILE A 200 6.44 9.88 11.56
CA ILE A 200 4.99 9.65 11.61
C ILE A 200 4.71 8.16 11.82
N MET A 201 5.51 7.25 11.23
CA MET A 201 5.40 5.81 11.51
C MET A 201 5.73 5.52 12.98
N PHE A 202 6.73 6.19 13.55
CA PHE A 202 7.04 6.09 14.98
C PHE A 202 5.84 6.49 15.83
N LEU A 203 5.29 7.70 15.60
CA LEU A 203 4.14 8.21 16.35
C LEU A 203 2.92 7.28 16.19
N SER A 204 2.68 6.79 14.98
CA SER A 204 1.56 5.90 14.68
C SER A 204 1.65 4.60 15.47
N PHE A 205 2.83 4.01 15.61
CA PHE A 205 3.00 2.74 16.33
C PHE A 205 3.12 2.88 17.83
N PHE A 206 3.89 3.86 18.33
CA PHE A 206 4.16 3.98 19.76
C PHE A 206 3.13 4.84 20.51
N VAL A 207 2.36 5.69 19.81
CA VAL A 207 1.41 6.62 20.43
C VAL A 207 -0.04 6.33 20.03
N ILE A 208 -0.30 6.13 18.74
CA ILE A 208 -1.69 6.02 18.23
C ILE A 208 -2.22 4.59 18.34
N LEU A 209 -1.44 3.60 17.92
CA LEU A 209 -1.85 2.20 17.89
C LEU A 209 -2.04 1.66 19.33
N PRO A 210 -3.21 1.11 19.68
CA PRO A 210 -3.38 0.47 20.98
C PRO A 210 -2.50 -0.79 21.05
N LEU A 211 -1.46 -0.76 21.88
CA LEU A 211 -0.49 -1.86 22.02
C LEU A 211 -1.01 -3.02 22.93
N GLY A 212 -2.19 -2.89 23.53
CA GLY A 212 -2.80 -3.90 24.42
C GLY A 212 -2.86 -5.31 23.80
N PRO A 213 -3.40 -5.48 22.58
CA PRO A 213 -3.42 -6.76 21.87
C PRO A 213 -2.04 -7.39 21.67
N LEU A 214 -0.98 -6.58 21.61
CA LEU A 214 0.40 -7.06 21.48
C LEU A 214 1.07 -7.39 22.82
N MET A 215 0.58 -6.83 23.92
CA MET A 215 1.16 -7.00 25.25
C MET A 215 0.52 -8.16 26.03
N GLU A 216 -0.78 -8.41 25.84
CA GLU A 216 -1.49 -9.51 26.52
C GLU A 216 -1.00 -10.90 26.09
N GLY A 217 -0.62 -11.07 24.82
CA GLY A 217 0.00 -12.31 24.35
C GLY A 217 1.42 -12.57 24.88
N THR A 218 2.11 -11.54 25.36
CA THR A 218 3.44 -11.68 26.01
C THR A 218 3.29 -12.01 27.50
N ARG A 219 2.17 -11.64 28.12
CA ARG A 219 1.95 -11.76 29.57
C ARG A 219 1.48 -13.16 29.99
N LYS A 220 0.76 -13.88 29.13
CA LYS A 220 0.35 -15.28 29.38
C LYS A 220 1.47 -16.32 29.26
N ASP A 221 2.65 -15.93 28.77
CA ASP A 221 3.84 -16.80 28.77
C ASP A 221 4.53 -16.84 30.16
N TYR A 222 4.11 -15.97 31.09
CA TYR A 222 4.64 -15.91 32.46
C TYR A 222 3.67 -16.40 33.55
N ASP A 223 2.36 -16.46 33.27
CA ASP A 223 1.41 -17.11 34.17
C ASP A 223 1.34 -18.59 33.80
N ALA A 224 2.22 -19.37 34.44
CA ALA A 224 2.02 -20.80 34.60
C ALA A 224 0.59 -21.03 35.11
N ILE A 225 -0.12 -21.92 34.43
CA ILE A 225 -1.49 -22.37 34.72
C ILE A 225 -1.63 -22.57 36.25
N PRO A 226 -2.46 -21.78 36.96
CA PRO A 226 -2.98 -22.26 38.23
C PRO A 226 -4.07 -23.26 37.88
N ASP A 227 -3.84 -24.54 38.17
CA ASP A 227 -4.92 -25.50 38.41
C ASP A 227 -5.85 -24.88 39.44
N LEU A 228 -6.99 -24.35 39.00
CA LEU A 228 -8.10 -24.07 39.89
C LEU A 228 -9.41 -24.44 39.20
N GLU A 229 -10.03 -25.41 39.86
CA GLU A 229 -11.34 -25.97 39.66
C GLU A 229 -12.43 -24.90 39.55
N ASP A 230 -13.53 -25.29 38.91
CA ASP A 230 -14.79 -24.56 38.81
C ASP A 230 -15.17 -23.85 40.12
N GLU A 231 -15.27 -22.52 40.12
CA GLU A 231 -16.32 -21.72 40.78
C GLU A 231 -16.13 -20.20 40.51
N ASP A 232 -17.22 -19.45 40.62
CA ASP A 232 -17.36 -17.99 40.48
C ASP A 232 -17.42 -17.34 39.08
N VAL A 233 -18.42 -17.76 38.30
CA VAL A 233 -19.09 -16.87 37.34
C VAL A 233 -20.11 -16.01 38.09
N ASN A 234 -19.73 -14.85 38.61
CA ASN A 234 -20.66 -13.74 38.89
C ASN A 234 -19.90 -12.46 39.25
N HIS A 235 -19.90 -11.50 38.32
CA HIS A 235 -19.83 -10.03 38.46
C HIS A 235 -19.00 -9.40 37.34
N MET A 236 -19.64 -9.20 36.17
CA MET A 236 -19.09 -8.35 35.13
C MET A 236 -20.20 -7.40 34.62
N ASP A 237 -19.99 -6.10 34.80
CA ASP A 237 -20.94 -5.04 34.48
C ASP A 237 -21.36 -5.03 32.99
N GLN A 238 -22.66 -4.93 32.75
CA GLN A 238 -23.28 -4.96 31.41
C GLN A 238 -22.87 -3.82 30.46
N GLY A 239 -22.23 -2.75 30.97
CA GLY A 239 -21.72 -1.65 30.15
C GLY A 239 -20.41 -1.97 29.42
N THR A 240 -19.59 -2.86 29.97
CA THR A 240 -18.26 -3.22 29.43
C THR A 240 -18.35 -4.34 28.39
N ALA A 241 -19.42 -5.14 28.43
CA ALA A 241 -19.67 -6.22 27.48
C ALA A 241 -19.92 -5.71 26.04
N SER A 242 -20.57 -4.57 25.87
CA SER A 242 -20.87 -4.01 24.54
C SER A 242 -19.66 -3.39 23.85
N SER A 243 -18.66 -2.91 24.60
CA SER A 243 -17.39 -2.40 24.04
C SER A 243 -16.39 -3.52 23.77
N ALA A 244 -16.46 -4.64 24.50
CA ALA A 244 -15.63 -5.83 24.28
C ALA A 244 -16.12 -6.72 23.13
N LEU A 245 -17.39 -6.60 22.72
CA LEU A 245 -17.99 -7.31 21.58
C LEU A 245 -17.61 -6.70 20.21
N LEU A 246 -17.12 -5.46 20.18
CA LEU A 246 -16.79 -4.73 18.94
C LEU A 246 -15.27 -4.57 18.72
N ALA A 247 -14.45 -4.67 19.76
CA ALA A 247 -13.01 -4.88 19.60
C ALA A 247 -12.75 -6.34 19.17
N PRO A 248 -11.66 -6.66 18.42
CA PRO A 248 -11.21 -8.04 18.36
C PRO A 248 -10.94 -8.48 19.80
N GLY A 249 -11.77 -9.38 20.31
CA GLY A 249 -11.69 -9.81 21.71
C GLY A 249 -10.29 -10.34 22.05
N PRO A 250 -9.92 -10.40 23.34
CA PRO A 250 -8.63 -10.95 23.78
C PRO A 250 -8.35 -12.37 23.23
N SER A 251 -9.38 -13.08 22.75
CA SER A 251 -9.28 -14.35 22.03
C SER A 251 -8.62 -14.27 20.65
N VAL A 252 -8.83 -13.21 19.87
CA VAL A 252 -8.23 -13.05 18.52
C VAL A 252 -6.73 -12.77 18.64
N ALA A 253 -6.37 -11.88 19.57
CA ALA A 253 -4.98 -11.59 19.89
C ALA A 253 -4.28 -12.83 20.48
N SER A 254 -4.88 -13.52 21.46
CA SER A 254 -4.26 -14.72 22.04
C SER A 254 -4.07 -15.84 21.01
N THR A 255 -5.05 -16.06 20.13
CA THR A 255 -4.93 -17.06 19.05
C THR A 255 -3.80 -16.69 18.09
N ALA A 256 -3.65 -15.41 17.75
CA ALA A 256 -2.57 -14.90 16.91
C ALA A 256 -1.17 -15.04 17.55
N TYR A 257 -1.08 -14.99 18.88
CA TYR A 257 0.17 -15.23 19.61
C TYR A 257 0.53 -16.72 19.72
N SER A 258 -0.43 -17.59 20.08
CA SER A 258 -0.21 -19.04 20.09
C SER A 258 0.17 -19.57 18.70
N ALA A 259 -0.48 -19.04 17.66
CA ALA A 259 -0.13 -19.22 16.25
C ALA A 259 1.35 -18.93 15.96
N ARG A 260 1.87 -17.82 16.49
CA ARG A 260 3.25 -17.38 16.27
C ARG A 260 4.29 -18.31 16.92
N ASN A 261 4.01 -18.85 18.11
CA ASN A 261 4.91 -19.82 18.77
C ASN A 261 4.96 -21.16 18.02
N ASN A 262 3.85 -21.65 17.46
CA ASN A 262 3.84 -22.88 16.65
C ASN A 262 4.60 -22.74 15.33
N GLN A 263 4.80 -21.52 14.81
CA GLN A 263 5.61 -21.29 13.62
C GLN A 263 7.12 -21.49 13.85
N ASP A 264 7.60 -21.39 15.09
CA ASP A 264 9.01 -21.58 15.44
C ASP A 264 9.48 -23.04 15.31
N THR A 265 8.55 -23.99 15.37
CA THR A 265 8.78 -25.43 15.22
C THR A 265 8.67 -25.95 13.78
N LEU A 266 8.22 -25.14 12.82
CA LEU A 266 7.98 -25.59 11.44
C LEU A 266 9.26 -25.57 10.58
N THR A 267 9.49 -26.67 9.86
CA THR A 267 10.63 -26.81 8.94
C THR A 267 10.39 -25.97 7.68
N VAL A 268 11.46 -25.52 7.01
CA VAL A 268 11.38 -24.80 5.72
C VAL A 268 10.54 -25.56 4.68
N ARG A 269 10.57 -26.90 4.71
CA ARG A 269 9.76 -27.77 3.85
C ARG A 269 8.26 -27.60 4.09
N ASP A 270 7.84 -27.46 5.34
CA ASP A 270 6.43 -27.29 5.71
C ASP A 270 5.94 -25.90 5.29
N ARG A 271 6.79 -24.88 5.45
CA ARG A 271 6.53 -23.51 4.96
C ARG A 271 6.37 -23.47 3.44
N MET A 272 7.23 -24.19 2.71
CA MET A 272 7.12 -24.31 1.25
C MET A 272 5.84 -25.03 0.82
N SER A 273 5.40 -26.06 1.55
CA SER A 273 4.12 -26.74 1.30
C SER A 273 2.93 -25.80 1.49
N LYS A 274 2.98 -24.93 2.52
CA LYS A 274 1.96 -23.90 2.75
C LYS A 274 1.91 -22.88 1.61
N VAL A 275 3.07 -22.33 1.20
CA VAL A 275 3.14 -21.41 0.06
C VAL A 275 2.54 -22.02 -1.21
N LYS A 276 2.80 -23.30 -1.50
CA LYS A 276 2.21 -23.98 -2.66
C LYS A 276 0.69 -24.01 -2.65
N LYS A 277 0.06 -24.17 -1.47
CA LYS A 277 -1.40 -24.15 -1.33
C LYS A 277 -1.99 -22.77 -1.54
N LEU A 278 -1.26 -21.71 -1.17
CA LEU A 278 -1.67 -20.31 -1.37
C LEU A 278 -1.41 -19.83 -2.80
N PHE A 279 -0.49 -20.48 -3.51
CA PHE A 279 0.05 -19.97 -4.75
C PHE A 279 -1.05 -19.75 -5.81
N VAL A 280 -1.85 -20.78 -6.06
CA VAL A 280 -2.94 -20.71 -7.05
C VAL A 280 -4.05 -19.76 -6.61
N PRO A 281 -4.71 -19.93 -5.45
CA PRO A 281 -5.89 -19.13 -5.12
C PRO A 281 -5.61 -17.64 -4.91
N TYR A 282 -4.42 -17.26 -4.41
CA TYR A 282 -4.13 -15.89 -3.96
C TYR A 282 -2.93 -15.26 -4.65
N MET A 283 -1.80 -15.96 -4.68
CA MET A 283 -0.54 -15.38 -5.18
C MET A 283 -0.54 -15.18 -6.70
N MET A 284 -1.12 -16.11 -7.46
CA MET A 284 -1.21 -16.05 -8.92
C MET A 284 -2.13 -14.93 -9.42
N PRO A 285 -3.39 -14.78 -8.97
CA PRO A 285 -4.23 -13.68 -9.42
C PRO A 285 -3.63 -12.31 -9.07
N LEU A 286 -3.01 -12.18 -7.88
CA LEU A 286 -2.30 -10.96 -7.50
C LEU A 286 -1.10 -10.70 -8.42
N LEU A 287 -0.26 -11.72 -8.68
CA LEU A 287 0.86 -11.60 -9.61
C LEU A 287 0.41 -11.15 -11.01
N LEU A 288 -0.65 -11.77 -11.54
CA LEU A 288 -1.17 -11.47 -12.88
C LEU A 288 -1.71 -10.04 -12.98
N VAL A 289 -2.44 -9.57 -11.97
CA VAL A 289 -2.96 -8.18 -11.96
C VAL A 289 -1.79 -7.19 -11.92
N TYR A 290 -0.78 -7.44 -11.08
CA TYR A 290 0.39 -6.58 -10.94
C TYR A 290 1.27 -6.57 -12.20
N VAL A 291 1.47 -7.72 -12.85
CA VAL A 291 2.17 -7.75 -14.14
C VAL A 291 1.41 -6.92 -15.17
N ALA A 292 0.10 -7.10 -15.29
CA ALA A 292 -0.68 -6.39 -16.30
C ALA A 292 -0.79 -4.89 -16.03
N GLU A 293 -1.11 -4.47 -14.80
CA GLU A 293 -1.25 -3.05 -14.42
C GLU A 293 0.07 -2.28 -14.58
N TYR A 294 1.20 -2.82 -14.12
CA TYR A 294 2.48 -2.11 -14.23
C TYR A 294 2.99 -2.12 -15.67
N THR A 295 2.66 -3.15 -16.47
CA THR A 295 2.99 -3.17 -17.90
C THR A 295 2.17 -2.15 -18.69
N ILE A 296 0.91 -1.93 -18.31
CA ILE A 296 0.09 -0.82 -18.85
C ILE A 296 0.73 0.51 -18.47
N ASN A 297 0.93 0.76 -17.18
CA ASN A 297 1.38 2.05 -16.67
C ASN A 297 2.78 2.44 -17.13
N GLN A 298 3.74 1.51 -17.13
CA GLN A 298 5.13 1.81 -17.47
C GLN A 298 5.46 1.54 -18.94
N GLY A 299 4.79 0.59 -19.59
CA GLY A 299 5.12 0.16 -20.95
C GLY A 299 4.20 0.72 -22.03
N VAL A 300 2.88 0.74 -21.81
CA VAL A 300 1.91 1.20 -22.83
C VAL A 300 1.60 2.69 -22.69
N ALA A 301 1.31 3.15 -21.46
CA ALA A 301 0.79 4.49 -21.20
C ALA A 301 1.67 5.65 -21.74
N PRO A 302 3.02 5.58 -21.71
CA PRO A 302 3.87 6.60 -22.35
C PRO A 302 3.62 6.78 -23.86
N THR A 303 3.09 5.75 -24.52
CA THR A 303 2.79 5.73 -25.96
C THR A 303 1.31 5.95 -26.28
N LEU A 304 0.44 6.11 -25.27
CA LEU A 304 -0.99 6.39 -25.42
C LEU A 304 -1.25 7.89 -25.61
N LEU A 305 -0.72 8.44 -26.68
CA LEU A 305 -0.81 9.86 -26.99
C LEU A 305 -1.95 10.14 -27.98
N PHE A 306 -2.50 11.34 -27.93
CA PHE A 306 -3.57 11.83 -28.81
C PHE A 306 -3.18 13.21 -29.38
N PRO A 307 -3.77 13.64 -30.52
CA PRO A 307 -3.57 14.98 -31.04
C PRO A 307 -3.94 16.05 -29.98
N LEU A 308 -3.10 17.08 -29.83
CA LEU A 308 -3.30 18.11 -28.80
C LEU A 308 -4.64 18.83 -28.97
N GLU A 309 -5.05 19.08 -30.21
CA GLU A 309 -6.31 19.75 -30.58
C GLU A 309 -7.57 19.01 -30.07
N GLU A 310 -7.49 17.69 -29.89
CA GLU A 310 -8.60 16.84 -29.43
C GLU A 310 -8.48 16.49 -27.94
N SER A 311 -7.42 16.96 -27.28
CA SER A 311 -7.08 16.62 -25.91
C SER A 311 -7.21 17.85 -24.99
N PRO A 312 -7.40 17.66 -23.68
CA PRO A 312 -7.45 18.77 -22.73
C PRO A 312 -6.05 19.33 -22.38
N PHE A 313 -4.99 18.96 -23.13
CA PHE A 313 -3.61 19.29 -22.80
C PHE A 313 -2.94 20.14 -23.88
N ASP A 314 -2.11 21.09 -23.44
CA ASP A 314 -1.30 21.93 -24.31
C ASP A 314 0.04 21.25 -24.70
N GLU A 315 0.46 20.22 -23.95
CA GLU A 315 1.74 19.51 -24.13
C GLU A 315 1.58 17.99 -24.03
N PHE A 316 2.34 17.24 -24.84
CA PHE A 316 2.33 15.78 -24.80
C PHE A 316 2.87 15.19 -23.50
N ARG A 317 3.73 15.91 -22.77
CA ARG A 317 4.26 15.48 -21.47
C ARG A 317 3.18 15.38 -20.39
N ALA A 318 2.07 16.10 -20.54
CA ALA A 318 0.99 16.13 -19.54
C ALA A 318 0.14 14.85 -19.49
N PHE A 319 0.11 14.05 -20.56
CA PHE A 319 -0.69 12.83 -20.63
C PHE A 319 -0.27 11.79 -19.57
N TYR A 320 1.02 11.51 -19.46
CA TYR A 320 1.53 10.46 -18.57
C TYR A 320 1.26 10.75 -17.08
N PRO A 321 1.56 11.95 -16.54
CA PRO A 321 1.18 12.32 -15.17
C PRO A 321 -0.34 12.26 -14.93
N PHE A 322 -1.16 12.65 -15.91
CA PHE A 322 -2.62 12.62 -15.76
C PHE A 322 -3.17 11.19 -15.76
N TYR A 323 -2.66 10.30 -16.61
CA TYR A 323 -2.98 8.87 -16.54
C TYR A 323 -2.59 8.30 -15.16
N GLY A 324 -1.40 8.65 -14.66
CA GLY A 324 -0.97 8.28 -13.31
C GLY A 324 -1.93 8.78 -12.22
N PHE A 325 -2.44 10.01 -12.32
CA PHE A 325 -3.43 10.54 -11.39
C PHE A 325 -4.75 9.74 -11.41
N LEU A 326 -5.31 9.49 -12.60
CA LEU A 326 -6.56 8.73 -12.74
C LEU A 326 -6.42 7.30 -12.23
N TYR A 327 -5.31 6.64 -12.56
CA TYR A 327 -4.96 5.32 -12.05
C TYR A 327 -4.93 5.33 -10.52
N GLN A 328 -4.18 6.24 -9.90
CA GLN A 328 -4.06 6.31 -8.44
C GLN A 328 -5.38 6.68 -7.75
N LEU A 329 -6.23 7.46 -8.40
CA LEU A 329 -7.59 7.73 -7.92
C LEU A 329 -8.45 6.46 -7.89
N GLY A 330 -8.39 5.65 -8.95
CA GLY A 330 -9.04 4.33 -9.01
C GLY A 330 -8.50 3.39 -7.93
N VAL A 331 -7.19 3.33 -7.74
CA VAL A 331 -6.56 2.53 -6.67
C VAL A 331 -7.04 2.99 -5.30
N PHE A 332 -7.04 4.30 -5.03
CA PHE A 332 -7.50 4.82 -3.74
C PHE A 332 -8.96 4.45 -3.44
N ILE A 333 -9.86 4.60 -4.42
CA ILE A 333 -11.28 4.26 -4.28
C ILE A 333 -11.47 2.77 -4.03
N SER A 334 -10.83 1.92 -4.85
CA SER A 334 -10.98 0.47 -4.73
C SER A 334 -10.37 -0.10 -3.45
N ARG A 335 -9.22 0.40 -2.99
CA ARG A 335 -8.63 -0.05 -1.73
C ARG A 335 -9.45 0.41 -0.52
N SER A 336 -10.02 1.61 -0.59
CA SER A 336 -10.89 2.15 0.45
C SER A 336 -12.25 1.46 0.50
N SER A 337 -12.73 0.85 -0.60
CA SER A 337 -14.07 0.26 -0.66
C SER A 337 -14.22 -1.09 0.07
N THR A 338 -13.12 -1.71 0.50
CA THR A 338 -13.07 -3.06 1.10
C THR A 338 -14.08 -3.31 2.22
N PRO A 339 -14.34 -2.38 3.17
CA PRO A 339 -15.35 -2.61 4.21
C PRO A 339 -16.78 -2.76 3.68
N TRP A 340 -17.06 -2.25 2.48
CA TRP A 340 -18.39 -2.24 1.87
C TRP A 340 -18.52 -3.23 0.69
N ILE A 341 -17.44 -3.46 -0.06
CA ILE A 341 -17.44 -4.28 -1.27
C ILE A 341 -16.33 -5.33 -1.16
N ARG A 342 -16.72 -6.61 -1.09
CA ARG A 342 -15.81 -7.76 -1.02
C ARG A 342 -15.89 -8.56 -2.32
N ILE A 343 -14.73 -8.88 -2.90
CA ILE A 343 -14.58 -9.66 -4.13
C ILE A 343 -13.89 -10.98 -3.79
N HIS A 344 -14.65 -12.07 -3.75
CA HIS A 344 -14.10 -13.39 -3.44
C HIS A 344 -13.43 -14.07 -4.65
N HIS A 345 -13.83 -13.73 -5.88
CA HIS A 345 -13.31 -14.34 -7.10
C HIS A 345 -12.20 -13.48 -7.72
N LEU A 346 -10.98 -13.59 -7.17
CA LEU A 346 -9.82 -12.77 -7.56
C LEU A 346 -9.37 -12.96 -9.02
N TYR A 347 -9.60 -14.13 -9.61
CA TYR A 347 -9.19 -14.40 -10.99
C TYR A 347 -9.97 -13.59 -12.03
N PHE A 348 -11.25 -13.30 -11.77
CA PHE A 348 -12.08 -12.54 -12.70
C PHE A 348 -11.54 -11.11 -12.96
N PRO A 349 -11.32 -10.26 -11.94
CA PRO A 349 -10.69 -8.96 -12.15
C PRO A 349 -9.25 -9.06 -12.68
N SER A 350 -8.47 -10.09 -12.30
CA SER A 350 -7.13 -10.30 -12.88
C SER A 350 -7.16 -10.60 -14.38
N MET A 351 -8.15 -11.37 -14.86
CA MET A 351 -8.31 -11.61 -16.31
C MET A 351 -8.81 -10.37 -17.04
N LEU A 352 -9.70 -9.58 -16.44
CA LEU A 352 -10.10 -8.28 -16.99
C LEU A 352 -8.92 -7.34 -17.12
N GLN A 353 -7.97 -7.38 -16.18
CA GLN A 353 -6.76 -6.58 -16.25
C GLN A 353 -5.86 -6.97 -17.42
N ILE A 354 -5.70 -8.27 -17.68
CA ILE A 354 -4.98 -8.76 -18.87
C ILE A 354 -5.70 -8.33 -20.15
N ALA A 355 -7.03 -8.38 -20.17
CA ALA A 355 -7.83 -7.88 -21.29
C ALA A 355 -7.62 -6.38 -21.53
N ASN A 356 -7.55 -5.57 -20.46
CA ASN A 356 -7.21 -4.14 -20.55
C ASN A 356 -5.81 -3.94 -21.15
N LEU A 357 -4.81 -4.72 -20.74
CA LEU A 357 -3.46 -4.64 -21.30
C LEU A 357 -3.47 -4.93 -22.81
N VAL A 358 -4.16 -5.99 -23.23
CA VAL A 358 -4.28 -6.32 -24.65
C VAL A 358 -5.02 -5.21 -25.41
N LEU A 359 -6.13 -4.72 -24.88
CA LEU A 359 -6.92 -3.66 -25.49
C LEU A 359 -6.12 -2.36 -25.67
N LEU A 360 -5.43 -1.91 -24.62
CA LEU A 360 -4.62 -0.69 -24.66
C LEU A 360 -3.40 -0.85 -25.55
N THR A 361 -2.78 -2.04 -25.59
CA THR A 361 -1.67 -2.34 -26.50
C THR A 361 -2.13 -2.31 -27.96
N LEU A 362 -3.26 -2.95 -28.27
CA LEU A 362 -3.86 -2.90 -29.61
C LEU A 362 -4.25 -1.47 -29.98
N HIS A 363 -4.77 -0.69 -29.05
CA HIS A 363 -5.06 0.72 -29.27
C HIS A 363 -3.78 1.53 -29.53
N ALA A 364 -2.71 1.28 -28.77
CA ALA A 364 -1.41 1.90 -28.99
C ALA A 364 -0.86 1.58 -30.39
N MET A 365 -1.12 0.39 -30.94
CA MET A 365 -0.71 0.01 -32.30
C MET A 365 -1.62 0.60 -33.39
N TYR A 366 -2.94 0.39 -33.31
CA TYR A 366 -3.88 0.66 -34.39
C TYR A 366 -4.68 1.97 -34.26
N PHE A 367 -4.62 2.63 -33.10
CA PHE A 367 -5.30 3.90 -32.83
C PHE A 367 -6.80 3.92 -33.16
N PHE A 368 -7.53 2.89 -32.73
CA PHE A 368 -8.97 2.75 -33.07
C PHE A 368 -9.95 3.48 -32.13
N LEU A 369 -9.49 3.97 -30.97
CA LEU A 369 -10.35 4.73 -30.05
C LEU A 369 -10.31 6.20 -30.47
N PRO A 370 -11.47 6.83 -30.75
CA PRO A 370 -11.52 8.16 -31.33
C PRO A 370 -11.35 9.29 -30.30
N SER A 371 -11.31 8.97 -29.01
CA SER A 371 -11.31 9.98 -27.96
C SER A 371 -10.45 9.58 -26.77
N VAL A 372 -9.63 10.53 -26.31
CA VAL A 372 -8.79 10.40 -25.11
C VAL A 372 -9.62 10.11 -23.84
N TYR A 373 -10.85 10.61 -23.76
CA TYR A 373 -11.72 10.40 -22.59
C TYR A 373 -12.08 8.93 -22.39
N VAL A 374 -12.14 8.13 -23.47
CA VAL A 374 -12.35 6.68 -23.35
C VAL A 374 -11.14 6.02 -22.69
N VAL A 375 -9.93 6.45 -23.04
CA VAL A 375 -8.70 5.97 -22.41
C VAL A 375 -8.64 6.40 -20.94
N PHE A 376 -9.07 7.62 -20.60
CA PHE A 376 -9.18 8.05 -19.20
C PHE A 376 -10.09 7.14 -18.37
N ILE A 377 -11.24 6.76 -18.91
CA ILE A 377 -12.16 5.83 -18.24
C ILE A 377 -11.50 4.46 -18.07
N ILE A 378 -10.81 3.95 -19.09
CA ILE A 378 -10.12 2.65 -19.02
C ILE A 378 -8.98 2.67 -17.99
N VAL A 379 -8.19 3.74 -17.92
CA VAL A 379 -7.09 3.89 -16.93
C VAL A 379 -7.64 4.04 -15.51
N PHE A 380 -8.74 4.77 -15.34
CA PHE A 380 -9.42 4.83 -14.04
C PHE A 380 -9.97 3.45 -13.62
N TRP A 381 -10.59 2.73 -14.56
CA TRP A 381 -11.09 1.36 -14.37
C TRP A 381 -9.97 0.37 -14.05
N GLU A 382 -8.84 0.50 -14.73
CA GLU A 382 -7.63 -0.26 -14.45
C GLU A 382 -7.17 -0.08 -12.99
N GLY A 383 -7.10 1.16 -12.51
CA GLY A 383 -6.79 1.44 -11.10
C GLY A 383 -7.77 0.80 -10.11
N LEU A 384 -9.07 0.75 -10.45
CA LEU A 384 -10.09 0.08 -9.62
C LEU A 384 -9.86 -1.43 -9.52
N LEU A 385 -9.49 -2.09 -10.63
CA LEU A 385 -9.22 -3.53 -10.65
C LEU A 385 -7.96 -3.88 -9.85
N GLY A 386 -6.87 -3.14 -10.07
CA GLY A 386 -5.60 -3.37 -9.39
C GLY A 386 -5.70 -3.22 -7.87
N GLY A 387 -6.22 -2.07 -7.41
CA GLY A 387 -6.43 -1.83 -5.98
C GLY A 387 -7.45 -2.77 -5.35
N GLY A 388 -8.51 -3.12 -6.09
CA GLY A 388 -9.54 -4.06 -5.66
C GLY A 388 -8.99 -5.46 -5.43
N VAL A 389 -8.22 -6.01 -6.38
CA VAL A 389 -7.60 -7.34 -6.24
C VAL A 389 -6.61 -7.37 -5.08
N TYR A 390 -5.78 -6.33 -4.92
CA TYR A 390 -4.81 -6.25 -3.84
C TYR A 390 -5.48 -6.39 -2.46
N VAL A 391 -6.42 -5.52 -2.10
CA VAL A 391 -6.98 -5.56 -0.74
C VAL A 391 -7.89 -6.77 -0.55
N ASN A 392 -8.65 -7.15 -1.57
CA ASN A 392 -9.50 -8.34 -1.46
C ASN A 392 -8.67 -9.62 -1.32
N CYS A 393 -7.50 -9.73 -1.95
CA CYS A 393 -6.59 -10.86 -1.76
C CYS A 393 -6.17 -11.03 -0.31
N PHE A 394 -5.71 -9.96 0.35
CA PHE A 394 -5.33 -10.04 1.76
C PHE A 394 -6.51 -10.29 2.68
N ALA A 395 -7.67 -9.73 2.35
CA ALA A 395 -8.87 -9.91 3.15
C ALA A 395 -9.44 -11.34 3.02
N GLU A 396 -9.37 -11.96 1.83
CA GLU A 396 -9.65 -13.39 1.66
C GLU A 396 -8.71 -14.28 2.49
N ILE A 397 -7.42 -13.92 2.57
CA ILE A 397 -6.45 -14.62 3.42
C ILE A 397 -6.84 -14.46 4.90
N MET A 398 -7.29 -13.27 5.31
CA MET A 398 -7.72 -13.02 6.68
C MET A 398 -8.98 -13.81 7.07
N GLU A 399 -9.84 -14.16 6.12
CA GLU A 399 -11.08 -14.91 6.38
C GLU A 399 -10.88 -16.43 6.26
N ASN A 400 -10.21 -16.89 5.20
CA ASN A 400 -10.16 -18.32 4.87
C ASN A 400 -8.93 -19.06 5.42
N VAL A 401 -7.85 -18.35 5.76
CA VAL A 401 -6.65 -18.99 6.30
C VAL A 401 -6.73 -19.08 7.83
N PRO A 402 -6.43 -20.27 8.41
CA PRO A 402 -6.36 -20.45 9.86
C PRO A 402 -5.45 -19.42 10.52
N ALA A 403 -5.80 -18.98 11.73
CA ALA A 403 -5.05 -17.98 12.48
C ALA A 403 -3.56 -18.35 12.64
N GLU A 404 -3.26 -19.64 12.82
CA GLU A 404 -1.91 -20.20 12.91
C GLU A 404 -0.97 -19.82 11.76
N ASP A 405 -1.54 -19.76 10.55
CA ASP A 405 -0.79 -19.55 9.32
C ASP A 405 -0.97 -18.15 8.75
N ARG A 406 -1.80 -17.31 9.36
CA ARG A 406 -2.23 -16.05 8.77
C ARG A 406 -1.11 -15.03 8.67
N GLU A 407 -0.31 -14.82 9.72
CA GLU A 407 0.83 -13.88 9.69
C GLU A 407 1.81 -14.24 8.57
N PHE A 408 2.18 -15.52 8.48
CA PHE A 408 3.08 -16.02 7.42
C PHE A 408 2.44 -15.91 6.03
N SER A 409 1.17 -16.25 5.90
CA SER A 409 0.42 -16.22 4.65
C SER A 409 0.28 -14.81 4.08
N LEU A 410 -0.05 -13.84 4.93
CA LEU A 410 -0.10 -12.42 4.58
C LEU A 410 1.28 -11.94 4.11
N GLY A 411 2.34 -12.24 4.86
CA GLY A 411 3.70 -11.88 4.49
C GLY A 411 4.17 -12.54 3.18
N ALA A 412 3.98 -13.85 3.02
CA ALA A 412 4.40 -14.59 1.84
C ALA A 412 3.67 -14.15 0.56
N THR A 413 2.40 -13.75 0.67
CA THR A 413 1.60 -13.31 -0.49
C THR A 413 2.12 -11.98 -1.06
N THR A 414 2.73 -11.11 -0.25
CA THR A 414 3.36 -9.86 -0.74
C THR A 414 4.49 -10.12 -1.75
N VAL A 415 5.09 -11.31 -1.79
CA VAL A 415 6.10 -11.64 -2.81
C VAL A 415 5.52 -11.52 -4.23
N SER A 416 4.22 -11.81 -4.40
CA SER A 416 3.55 -11.76 -5.69
C SER A 416 3.44 -10.34 -6.26
N ASP A 417 3.15 -9.34 -5.42
CA ASP A 417 3.06 -7.96 -5.91
C ASP A 417 4.41 -7.50 -6.47
N SER A 418 5.50 -7.72 -5.72
CA SER A 418 6.83 -7.23 -6.05
C SER A 418 7.48 -8.04 -7.17
N GLY A 419 7.15 -9.34 -7.23
CA GLY A 419 7.48 -10.18 -8.38
C GLY A 419 6.78 -9.70 -9.65
N GLY A 420 5.51 -9.31 -9.55
CA GLY A 420 4.74 -8.77 -10.67
C GLY A 420 5.31 -7.45 -11.19
N ILE A 421 5.63 -6.52 -10.30
CA ILE A 421 6.27 -5.24 -10.64
C ILE A 421 7.63 -5.48 -11.31
N SER A 422 8.44 -6.42 -10.78
CA SER A 422 9.75 -6.75 -11.35
C SER A 422 9.64 -7.29 -12.78
N ILE A 423 8.71 -8.22 -13.01
CA ILE A 423 8.45 -8.78 -14.35
C ILE A 423 7.93 -7.69 -15.30
N ALA A 424 6.98 -6.88 -14.85
CA ALA A 424 6.43 -5.77 -15.63
C ALA A 424 7.49 -4.73 -16.00
N GLY A 425 8.42 -4.40 -15.10
CA GLY A 425 9.52 -3.49 -15.38
C GLY A 425 10.43 -3.99 -16.51
N LEU A 426 10.74 -5.28 -16.53
CA LEU A 426 11.50 -5.90 -17.62
C LEU A 426 10.73 -5.91 -18.95
N LEU A 427 9.43 -6.22 -18.91
CA LEU A 427 8.57 -6.21 -20.09
C LEU A 427 8.40 -4.79 -20.66
N SER A 428 8.24 -3.80 -19.80
CA SER A 428 7.97 -2.41 -20.17
C SER A 428 9.13 -1.78 -20.94
N ILE A 429 10.39 -2.08 -20.57
CA ILE A 429 11.57 -1.61 -21.30
C ILE A 429 11.52 -2.01 -22.79
N VAL A 430 11.11 -3.26 -23.06
CA VAL A 430 11.00 -3.77 -24.43
C VAL A 430 9.73 -3.26 -25.11
N MET A 431 8.63 -3.15 -24.36
CA MET A 431 7.33 -2.82 -24.93
C MET A 431 7.24 -1.34 -25.33
N GLU A 432 7.71 -0.42 -24.48
CA GLU A 432 7.72 1.02 -24.75
C GLU A 432 8.51 1.33 -26.03
N THR A 433 9.73 0.79 -26.13
CA THR A 433 10.61 1.01 -27.28
C THR A 433 10.03 0.44 -28.58
N LYS A 434 9.46 -0.77 -28.54
CA LYS A 434 8.82 -1.38 -29.72
C LYS A 434 7.54 -0.65 -30.13
N LEU A 435 6.70 -0.24 -29.18
CA LEU A 435 5.48 0.50 -29.49
C LEU A 435 5.79 1.86 -30.09
N CYS A 436 6.73 2.62 -29.51
CA CYS A 436 7.14 3.91 -30.07
C CYS A 436 7.72 3.76 -31.48
N ASN A 437 8.61 2.79 -31.72
CA ASN A 437 9.15 2.53 -33.06
C ASN A 437 8.06 2.12 -34.07
N TYR A 438 7.09 1.32 -33.63
CA TYR A 438 5.95 0.93 -34.47
C TYR A 438 5.08 2.14 -34.82
N GLN A 439 4.77 3.01 -33.85
CA GLN A 439 3.98 4.22 -34.06
C GLN A 439 4.67 5.17 -35.05
N VAL A 440 5.98 5.38 -34.90
CA VAL A 440 6.79 6.21 -35.82
C VAL A 440 6.76 5.62 -37.23
N ALA A 441 6.92 4.31 -37.38
CA ALA A 441 6.85 3.64 -38.69
C ALA A 441 5.47 3.78 -39.38
N HIS A 442 4.40 4.04 -38.60
CA HIS A 442 3.04 4.26 -39.09
C HIS A 442 2.64 5.76 -39.09
N GLY A 443 3.62 6.66 -39.04
CA GLY A 443 3.39 8.11 -39.18
C GLY A 443 2.95 8.85 -37.90
N ARG A 444 3.02 8.20 -36.72
CA ARG A 444 2.77 8.82 -35.41
C ARG A 444 4.07 8.97 -34.62
N ASP A 445 4.70 10.13 -34.71
CA ASP A 445 6.00 10.45 -34.10
C ASP A 445 5.89 11.14 -32.73
N TRP A 446 4.70 11.18 -32.12
CA TRP A 446 4.43 11.88 -30.86
C TRP A 446 5.36 11.45 -29.71
N CYS A 447 5.70 10.17 -29.62
CA CYS A 447 6.63 9.65 -28.61
C CYS A 447 8.05 10.25 -28.73
N GLN A 448 8.49 10.59 -29.95
CA GLN A 448 9.78 11.25 -30.18
C GLN A 448 9.72 12.76 -29.88
N ARG A 449 8.56 13.40 -30.15
CA ARG A 449 8.36 14.84 -29.88
C ARG A 449 8.43 15.19 -28.39
N ILE A 450 8.00 14.28 -27.51
CA ILE A 450 8.16 14.44 -26.05
C ILE A 450 9.64 14.56 -25.66
N SER A 451 10.52 13.79 -26.31
CA SER A 451 11.95 13.81 -26.02
C SER A 451 12.63 15.10 -26.50
N ALA A 452 12.08 15.74 -27.55
CA ALA A 452 12.59 16.99 -28.11
C ALA A 452 12.17 18.24 -27.29
N GLN A 453 11.08 18.17 -26.53
CA GLN A 453 10.64 19.26 -25.64
C GLN A 453 11.36 19.28 -24.27
N GLY A 454 12.19 18.26 -23.99
CA GLY A 454 12.97 18.13 -22.75
C GLY A 454 14.44 18.55 -22.85
N GLN A 455 14.86 19.11 -23.98
CA GLN A 455 16.10 19.90 -24.13
C GLN A 455 15.75 21.38 -24.12
#